data_AF-A0AAD8AU56-F1
#
_entry.id   AF-A0AAD8AU56-F1
#
_cell.length_a   1.000
_cell.length_b   1.000
_cell.length_c   1.000
_cell.angle_alpha   90.00
_cell.angle_beta   90.00
_cell.angle_gamma   90.00
#
_symmetry.space_group_name_H-M   'P 1'
#
loop_
_entity.id
_entity.type
_entity.pdbx_description
1 polymer ?
#
loop_
_entity_poly.entity_id
_entity_poly.type
_entity_poly.pdbx_seq_one_letter_code
_entity_poly.pdbx_strand_id
1 'polypeptide(L)'
;MHKMSETSEDVLQQVQLDNKHFKALLDLIPPHAYFKQEEKQELFGLNPDEDENEPKRKKKKKKKTKKIPLSSMSVTQITELRLKGETLGEKKKKVEQNGKKAKHSENGTEDPTDKNSMADKQQGKKISRSSSAKKKKKEFQRRESRLEELKERLRIKLEEIKARKSSGSVVNSQEEKRLKRQEKKVKSKLKSKDKTSHKSQNVTAGADGLKSPPRNTILNQNGEPVKSKFDFSIISFGNDKHKSSELRGRDYKRLLEKVEKQREKVELLKEKDPEAGKKLEKNIQWQNVFNKAKGEKVKDDPNLLKKAVKRKEKIKEKKQKKWGERVKDVKEMKQKRQDKRQANIDKRKDAKKDKKRKVMIKKGRIIPGF
;
A
#
# COMPACT_ATOMS: atom_id res chain seq x y z
N MET A 1 -23.75 20.12 -65.19
CA MET A 1 -23.08 19.87 -63.89
C MET A 1 -24.16 19.78 -62.82
N HIS A 2 -24.36 18.62 -62.19
CA HIS A 2 -25.29 18.52 -61.07
C HIS A 2 -24.59 18.94 -59.79
N LYS A 3 -24.98 20.08 -59.21
CA LYS A 3 -24.71 20.36 -57.80
C LYS A 3 -25.65 19.47 -57.00
N MET A 4 -25.10 18.50 -56.28
CA MET A 4 -25.86 17.76 -55.27
C MET A 4 -26.28 18.78 -54.20
N SER A 5 -27.58 19.01 -54.05
CA SER A 5 -28.12 19.80 -52.96
C SER A 5 -28.08 18.95 -51.69
N GLU A 6 -27.02 19.10 -50.90
CA GLU A 6 -26.96 18.55 -49.53
C GLU A 6 -28.22 18.97 -48.79
N THR A 7 -29.01 18.01 -48.32
CA THR A 7 -30.23 18.36 -47.58
C THR A 7 -29.84 18.87 -46.19
N SER A 8 -30.71 19.67 -45.57
CA SER A 8 -30.52 20.10 -44.18
C SER A 8 -30.41 18.93 -43.20
N GLU A 9 -30.95 17.76 -43.56
CA GLU A 9 -30.85 16.54 -42.78
C GLU A 9 -29.49 15.86 -42.94
N ASP A 10 -28.90 15.85 -44.14
CA ASP A 10 -27.54 15.30 -44.38
C ASP A 10 -26.49 16.08 -43.59
N VAL A 11 -26.56 17.42 -43.64
CA VAL A 11 -25.66 18.30 -42.87
C VAL A 11 -25.83 18.07 -41.37
N LEU A 12 -27.06 17.89 -40.88
CA LEU A 12 -27.33 17.60 -39.47
C LEU A 12 -26.80 16.21 -39.06
N GLN A 13 -26.90 15.20 -39.94
CA GLN A 13 -26.34 13.87 -39.71
C GLN A 13 -24.82 13.90 -39.67
N GLN A 14 -24.17 14.61 -40.60
CA GLN A 14 -22.72 14.78 -40.64
C GLN A 14 -22.21 15.47 -39.36
N VAL A 15 -22.82 16.58 -38.96
CA VAL A 15 -22.51 17.27 -37.68
C VAL A 15 -22.69 16.34 -36.47
N GLN A 16 -23.69 15.44 -36.48
CA GLN A 16 -23.83 14.43 -35.42
C GLN A 16 -22.74 13.35 -35.45
N LEU A 17 -22.25 12.94 -36.63
CA LEU A 17 -21.14 11.99 -36.77
C LEU A 17 -19.83 12.61 -36.29
N ASP A 18 -19.52 13.84 -36.70
CA ASP A 18 -18.32 14.55 -36.29
C ASP A 18 -18.31 14.80 -34.77
N ASN A 19 -19.44 15.21 -34.19
CA ASN A 19 -19.57 15.32 -32.74
C ASN A 19 -19.34 13.98 -32.01
N LYS A 20 -19.77 12.84 -32.56
CA LYS A 20 -19.46 11.51 -32.00
C LYS A 20 -17.96 11.19 -32.14
N HIS A 21 -17.34 11.54 -33.26
CA HIS A 21 -15.92 11.34 -33.50
C HIS A 21 -15.04 12.15 -32.53
N PHE A 22 -15.29 13.46 -32.39
CA PHE A 22 -14.56 14.30 -31.43
C PHE A 22 -14.76 13.85 -29.98
N LYS A 23 -15.96 13.41 -29.59
CA LYS A 23 -16.21 12.81 -28.27
C LYS A 23 -15.35 11.55 -28.05
N ALA A 24 -15.25 10.66 -29.03
CA ALA A 24 -14.40 9.47 -28.95
C ALA A 24 -12.90 9.80 -28.85
N LEU A 25 -12.43 10.83 -29.57
CA LEU A 25 -11.03 11.31 -29.46
C LEU A 25 -10.71 11.89 -28.08
N LEU A 26 -11.61 12.68 -27.49
CA LEU A 26 -11.44 13.23 -26.14
C LEU A 26 -11.44 12.13 -25.08
N ASP A 27 -12.31 11.13 -25.22
CA ASP A 27 -12.44 10.02 -24.28
C ASP A 27 -11.28 9.00 -24.35
N LEU A 28 -10.46 9.04 -25.41
CA LEU A 28 -9.23 8.26 -25.52
C LEU A 28 -8.15 8.71 -24.52
N ILE A 29 -8.21 9.96 -24.05
CA ILE A 29 -7.32 10.52 -23.04
C ILE A 29 -7.97 10.36 -21.65
N PRO A 30 -7.32 9.69 -20.68
CA PRO A 30 -7.93 9.44 -19.36
C PRO A 30 -8.39 10.72 -18.64
N PRO A 31 -9.55 10.74 -17.97
CA PRO A 31 -10.10 11.94 -17.31
C PRO A 31 -9.19 12.61 -16.28
N HIS A 32 -8.22 11.88 -15.72
CA HIS A 32 -7.23 12.46 -14.81
C HIS A 32 -6.26 13.45 -15.48
N ALA A 33 -6.19 13.51 -16.81
CA ALA A 33 -5.36 14.47 -17.53
C ALA A 33 -6.01 15.86 -17.65
N TYR A 34 -7.34 15.91 -17.83
CA TYR A 34 -8.09 17.16 -18.07
C TYR A 34 -8.36 17.96 -16.79
N PHE A 35 -8.85 17.31 -15.73
CA PHE A 35 -9.29 18.02 -14.52
C PHE A 35 -8.14 18.37 -13.57
N LYS A 36 -8.18 19.56 -12.95
CA LYS A 36 -7.23 19.97 -11.89
C LYS A 36 -7.45 19.19 -10.59
N GLN A 37 -6.49 19.26 -9.67
CA GLN A 37 -6.56 18.48 -8.42
C GLN A 37 -7.65 18.96 -7.45
N GLU A 38 -8.11 20.21 -7.57
CA GLU A 38 -9.27 20.75 -6.85
C GLU A 38 -10.58 20.21 -7.44
N GLU A 39 -10.80 20.36 -8.74
CA GLU A 39 -11.98 19.84 -9.46
C GLU A 39 -12.19 18.32 -9.23
N LYS A 40 -11.10 17.54 -9.18
CA LYS A 40 -11.14 16.11 -8.85
C LYS A 40 -11.68 15.81 -7.44
N GLN A 41 -11.47 16.71 -6.48
CA GLN A 41 -12.02 16.59 -5.12
C GLN A 41 -13.50 16.96 -5.11
N GLU A 42 -13.90 18.00 -5.85
CA GLU A 42 -15.29 18.45 -5.96
C GLU A 42 -16.19 17.41 -6.64
N LEU A 43 -15.83 16.94 -7.83
CA LEU A 43 -16.70 16.04 -8.62
C LEU A 43 -16.81 14.62 -8.01
N PHE A 44 -15.76 14.11 -7.35
CA PHE A 44 -15.66 12.69 -6.97
C PHE A 44 -15.39 12.42 -5.48
N GLY A 45 -15.04 13.44 -4.69
CA GLY A 45 -14.72 13.28 -3.26
C GLY A 45 -13.55 12.33 -3.00
N LEU A 46 -12.57 12.27 -3.91
CA LEU A 46 -11.40 11.39 -3.83
C LEU A 46 -10.20 12.14 -3.26
N ASN A 47 -9.84 11.83 -2.00
CA ASN A 47 -8.51 12.11 -1.46
C ASN A 47 -7.52 11.08 -2.03
N PRO A 48 -6.50 11.44 -2.83
CA PRO A 48 -5.57 10.48 -3.40
C PRO A 48 -4.72 9.73 -2.36
N ASP A 49 -4.62 10.27 -1.13
CA ASP A 49 -3.76 9.76 -0.07
C ASP A 49 -4.46 8.76 0.90
N GLU A 50 -5.76 8.45 0.75
CA GLU A 50 -6.49 7.56 1.69
C GLU A 50 -6.35 6.04 1.39
N ASP A 51 -6.25 5.62 0.12
CA ASP A 51 -6.45 4.20 -0.25
C ASP A 51 -5.21 3.28 -0.13
N GLU A 52 -4.00 3.82 0.07
CA GLU A 52 -2.76 3.01 0.11
C GLU A 52 -2.19 2.71 1.51
N ASN A 53 -2.52 3.45 2.58
CA ASN A 53 -1.73 3.41 3.83
C ASN A 53 -2.47 3.51 5.20
N GLU A 54 -3.75 3.14 5.34
CA GLU A 54 -4.34 2.85 6.68
C GLU A 54 -4.45 1.33 6.99
N PRO A 55 -3.91 0.85 8.13
CA PRO A 55 -4.13 -0.53 8.57
C PRO A 55 -5.56 -0.72 9.09
N LYS A 56 -6.28 -1.69 8.51
CA LYS A 56 -7.74 -1.95 8.64
C LYS A 56 -8.29 -1.99 10.08
N ARG A 57 -8.54 -0.82 10.68
CA ARG A 57 -9.24 -0.67 11.97
C ARG A 57 -10.75 -0.85 11.80
N LYS A 58 -11.31 -1.85 12.49
CA LYS A 58 -12.75 -2.17 12.46
C LYS A 58 -13.60 -0.97 12.91
N LYS A 59 -14.31 -0.31 11.99
CA LYS A 59 -15.31 0.74 12.28
C LYS A 59 -16.72 0.29 11.86
N LYS A 60 -17.75 0.76 12.58
CA LYS A 60 -19.15 0.33 12.44
C LYS A 60 -19.75 0.73 11.08
N LYS A 61 -20.79 0.01 10.63
CA LYS A 61 -21.49 0.24 9.34
C LYS A 61 -21.99 1.70 9.21
N LYS A 62 -21.25 2.57 8.52
CA LYS A 62 -21.81 3.76 7.86
C LYS A 62 -22.44 3.31 6.53
N LYS A 63 -23.57 3.92 6.12
CA LYS A 63 -24.15 3.67 4.79
C LYS A 63 -23.11 4.05 3.73
N LYS A 64 -22.80 3.14 2.80
CA LYS A 64 -21.94 3.45 1.64
C LYS A 64 -22.71 4.34 0.68
N THR A 65 -22.26 5.57 0.47
CA THR A 65 -22.54 6.27 -0.78
C THR A 65 -21.81 5.54 -1.92
N LYS A 66 -22.40 5.47 -3.10
CA LYS A 66 -21.77 4.87 -4.29
C LYS A 66 -20.72 5.84 -4.84
N LYS A 67 -19.51 5.87 -4.26
CA LYS A 67 -18.37 6.53 -4.91
C LYS A 67 -18.05 5.76 -6.20
N ILE A 68 -18.25 6.40 -7.34
CA ILE A 68 -17.83 5.90 -8.66
C ILE A 68 -16.39 6.38 -8.88
N PRO A 69 -15.43 5.51 -9.24
CA PRO A 69 -14.05 5.91 -9.45
C PRO A 69 -13.89 6.70 -10.75
N LEU A 70 -12.97 7.67 -10.75
CA LEU A 70 -12.63 8.51 -11.92
C LEU A 70 -12.23 7.70 -13.17
N SER A 71 -11.86 6.42 -13.01
CA SER A 71 -11.44 5.51 -14.08
C SER A 71 -12.58 4.70 -14.72
N SER A 72 -13.84 4.88 -14.34
CA SER A 72 -14.98 4.10 -14.87
C SER A 72 -16.04 4.93 -15.61
N MET A 73 -15.73 6.19 -15.92
CA MET A 73 -16.56 7.06 -16.76
C MET A 73 -15.65 7.83 -17.71
N SER A 74 -16.17 8.20 -18.89
CA SER A 74 -15.42 8.94 -19.89
C SER A 74 -15.44 10.46 -19.62
N VAL A 75 -14.58 11.23 -20.29
CA VAL A 75 -14.44 12.68 -20.08
C VAL A 75 -15.72 13.41 -20.51
N THR A 76 -16.28 13.00 -21.64
CA THR A 76 -17.53 13.54 -22.18
C THR A 76 -18.71 13.26 -21.25
N GLN A 77 -18.82 12.04 -20.72
CA GLN A 77 -19.83 11.68 -19.73
C GLN A 77 -19.73 12.53 -18.44
N ILE A 78 -18.50 12.78 -17.97
CA ILE A 78 -18.26 13.60 -16.77
C ILE A 78 -18.64 15.07 -17.00
N THR A 79 -18.38 15.61 -18.20
CA THR A 79 -18.79 16.98 -18.55
C THR A 79 -20.30 17.11 -18.78
N GLU A 80 -20.96 16.12 -19.37
CA GLU A 80 -22.42 16.10 -19.51
C GLU A 80 -23.15 16.02 -18.16
N LEU A 81 -22.65 15.24 -17.20
CA LEU A 81 -23.18 15.22 -15.83
C LEU A 81 -23.01 16.58 -15.13
N ARG A 82 -21.88 17.26 -15.33
CA ARG A 82 -21.64 18.62 -14.80
C ARG A 82 -22.65 19.63 -15.38
N LEU A 83 -22.91 19.57 -16.69
CA LEU A 83 -23.89 20.44 -17.36
C LEU A 83 -25.34 20.17 -16.92
N LYS A 84 -25.68 18.93 -16.57
CA LYS A 84 -26.98 18.54 -15.99
C LYS A 84 -27.13 18.85 -14.50
N GLY A 85 -26.09 19.41 -13.85
CA GLY A 85 -26.07 19.68 -12.42
C GLY A 85 -25.99 18.42 -11.54
N GLU A 86 -25.70 17.26 -12.11
CA GLU A 86 -25.64 15.97 -11.41
C GLU A 86 -24.24 15.72 -10.83
N THR A 87 -23.84 16.56 -9.87
CA THR A 87 -22.57 16.38 -9.15
C THR A 87 -22.63 15.12 -8.27
N LEU A 88 -21.75 14.15 -8.55
CA LEU A 88 -21.71 12.86 -7.83
C LEU A 88 -21.23 12.97 -6.36
N GLY A 89 -20.96 14.18 -5.88
CA GLY A 89 -20.55 14.49 -4.51
C GLY A 89 -21.60 15.19 -3.64
N GLU A 90 -22.59 15.89 -4.21
CA GLU A 90 -23.45 16.79 -3.40
C GLU A 90 -24.61 16.08 -2.70
N LYS A 91 -24.78 16.42 -1.42
CA LYS A 91 -26.01 16.12 -0.70
C LYS A 91 -27.05 17.14 -1.12
N LYS A 92 -28.22 16.70 -1.60
CA LYS A 92 -29.40 17.57 -1.72
C LYS A 92 -29.61 18.32 -0.40
N LYS A 93 -29.37 19.64 -0.38
CA LYS A 93 -29.83 20.51 0.71
C LYS A 93 -31.35 20.45 0.69
N LYS A 94 -31.97 19.92 1.75
CA LYS A 94 -33.39 20.17 1.97
C LYS A 94 -33.52 21.66 2.29
N VAL A 95 -34.19 22.41 1.41
CA VAL A 95 -34.78 23.68 1.78
C VAL A 95 -35.90 23.38 2.78
N GLU A 96 -35.92 24.08 3.91
CA GLU A 96 -37.08 24.08 4.79
C GLU A 96 -38.12 25.02 4.20
N GLN A 97 -39.28 24.49 3.83
CA GLN A 97 -40.50 25.28 3.67
C GLN A 97 -41.53 24.76 4.67
N ASN A 98 -42.10 25.69 5.42
CA ASN A 98 -43.05 25.44 6.50
C ASN A 98 -44.46 25.61 5.94
N GLY A 99 -45.30 24.57 6.03
CA GLY A 99 -46.63 24.55 5.39
C GLY A 99 -47.66 23.78 6.19
N LYS A 100 -48.74 24.46 6.60
CA LYS A 100 -49.89 23.87 7.32
C LYS A 100 -50.99 23.45 6.34
N LYS A 101 -51.52 22.23 6.50
CA LYS A 101 -52.88 21.72 6.18
C LYS A 101 -52.85 20.18 6.27
N ALA A 102 -53.95 19.43 6.42
CA ALA A 102 -55.20 19.58 7.18
C ALA A 102 -55.90 18.19 7.18
N LYS A 103 -56.92 17.99 8.04
CA LYS A 103 -57.66 16.73 8.27
C LYS A 103 -58.17 15.99 7.01
N HIS A 104 -58.29 14.66 7.09
CA HIS A 104 -59.54 13.85 7.11
C HIS A 104 -59.12 12.37 7.40
N SER A 105 -59.72 11.59 8.32
CA SER A 105 -61.03 10.86 8.31
C SER A 105 -61.08 9.73 7.24
N GLU A 106 -61.73 8.56 7.41
CA GLU A 106 -62.43 7.87 8.53
C GLU A 106 -62.83 6.42 8.07
N ASN A 107 -63.41 5.45 8.80
CA ASN A 107 -63.79 5.21 10.21
C ASN A 107 -63.92 3.66 10.48
N GLY A 108 -64.19 3.23 11.72
CA GLY A 108 -64.89 1.96 12.05
C GLY A 108 -64.07 0.66 12.28
N THR A 109 -64.52 -0.32 13.10
CA THR A 109 -65.56 -0.27 14.16
C THR A 109 -65.42 -1.45 15.16
N GLU A 110 -65.99 -1.25 16.36
CA GLU A 110 -66.51 -2.25 17.32
C GLU A 110 -65.60 -3.21 18.12
N ASP A 111 -66.13 -3.57 19.29
CA ASP A 111 -65.58 -4.26 20.47
C ASP A 111 -66.72 -5.13 21.04
N PRO A 112 -66.49 -6.24 21.78
CA PRO A 112 -67.09 -6.27 23.12
C PRO A 112 -66.41 -7.14 24.21
N THR A 113 -66.36 -6.60 25.44
CA THR A 113 -66.58 -7.29 26.75
C THR A 113 -65.51 -8.30 27.27
N ASP A 114 -65.24 -8.51 28.58
CA ASP A 114 -65.80 -7.96 29.83
C ASP A 114 -64.85 -8.08 31.08
N LYS A 115 -65.23 -7.42 32.19
CA LYS A 115 -64.93 -7.58 33.65
C LYS A 115 -63.50 -7.43 34.23
N ASN A 116 -63.32 -6.32 34.95
CA ASN A 116 -62.84 -6.16 36.36
C ASN A 116 -61.75 -7.12 36.93
N SER A 117 -60.76 -6.61 37.68
CA SER A 117 -61.01 -6.00 39.00
C SER A 117 -59.78 -5.29 39.63
N MET A 118 -59.92 -4.88 40.90
CA MET A 118 -58.93 -4.28 41.83
C MET A 118 -58.44 -2.84 41.56
N ALA A 119 -59.15 -1.90 42.18
CA ALA A 119 -58.61 -0.60 42.56
C ALA A 119 -58.21 -0.61 44.04
N ASP A 120 -56.92 -0.38 44.35
CA ASP A 120 -56.46 0.20 45.61
C ASP A 120 -55.03 0.81 45.47
N LYS A 121 -54.53 1.48 46.51
CA LYS A 121 -53.19 2.08 46.68
C LYS A 121 -52.88 3.29 45.80
N GLN A 122 -53.77 4.28 45.81
CA GLN A 122 -53.52 5.64 45.29
C GLN A 122 -53.06 6.67 46.35
N GLN A 123 -51.92 6.44 47.04
CA GLN A 123 -51.23 7.54 47.77
C GLN A 123 -49.72 7.62 47.53
N GLY A 124 -48.97 6.50 47.50
CA GLY A 124 -47.50 6.51 47.29
C GLY A 124 -47.00 7.03 45.91
N LYS A 125 -47.90 7.39 44.99
CA LYS A 125 -47.60 7.61 43.56
C LYS A 125 -47.37 9.07 43.14
N LYS A 126 -47.38 10.04 44.08
CA LYS A 126 -47.03 11.45 43.81
C LYS A 126 -45.55 11.78 44.13
N ILE A 127 -44.99 11.25 45.23
CA ILE A 127 -43.60 11.53 45.67
C ILE A 127 -42.55 10.94 44.70
N SER A 128 -42.80 9.77 44.12
CA SER A 128 -41.89 9.09 43.17
C SER A 128 -41.75 9.78 41.81
N ARG A 129 -42.69 10.65 41.42
CA ARG A 129 -42.66 11.39 40.15
C ARG A 129 -41.75 12.63 40.21
N SER A 130 -41.73 13.36 41.33
CA SER A 130 -40.91 14.57 41.48
C SER A 130 -39.41 14.26 41.59
N SER A 131 -39.03 13.18 42.26
CA SER A 131 -37.64 12.71 42.36
C SER A 131 -37.09 12.22 41.00
N SER A 132 -37.93 11.57 40.19
CA SER A 132 -37.61 11.20 38.80
C SER A 132 -37.33 12.43 37.92
N ALA A 133 -38.17 13.47 38.01
CA ALA A 133 -37.96 14.72 37.29
C ALA A 133 -36.66 15.44 37.70
N LYS A 134 -36.38 15.54 39.02
CA LYS A 134 -35.13 16.12 39.54
C LYS A 134 -33.88 15.34 39.08
N LYS A 135 -33.95 13.99 39.00
CA LYS A 135 -32.85 13.17 38.42
C LYS A 135 -32.64 13.47 36.94
N LYS A 136 -33.70 13.53 36.12
CA LYS A 136 -33.59 13.84 34.68
C LYS A 136 -32.99 15.22 34.42
N LYS A 137 -33.36 16.27 35.17
CA LYS A 137 -32.79 17.62 34.99
C LYS A 137 -31.29 17.66 35.32
N LYS A 138 -30.85 16.99 36.40
CA LYS A 138 -29.41 16.86 36.72
C LYS A 138 -28.64 16.04 35.68
N GLU A 139 -29.26 15.04 35.06
CA GLU A 139 -28.61 14.26 33.99
C GLU A 139 -28.48 15.08 32.69
N PHE A 140 -29.47 15.90 32.36
CA PHE A 140 -29.44 16.80 31.21
C PHE A 140 -28.28 17.81 31.32
N GLN A 141 -28.17 18.51 32.44
CA GLN A 141 -27.05 19.45 32.71
C GLN A 141 -25.67 18.77 32.63
N ARG A 142 -25.54 17.53 33.10
CA ARG A 142 -24.31 16.73 32.97
C ARG A 142 -23.99 16.27 31.53
N ARG A 143 -24.99 16.25 30.64
CA ARG A 143 -24.79 16.01 29.20
C ARG A 143 -24.42 17.29 28.48
N GLU A 144 -24.98 18.44 28.88
CA GLU A 144 -24.67 19.76 28.34
C GLU A 144 -23.22 20.17 28.64
N SER A 145 -22.79 20.13 29.91
CA SER A 145 -21.40 20.46 30.27
C SER A 145 -20.36 19.56 29.60
N ARG A 146 -20.69 18.27 29.42
CA ARG A 146 -19.86 17.31 28.68
C ARG A 146 -19.83 17.57 27.17
N LEU A 147 -20.89 18.16 26.60
CA LEU A 147 -20.88 18.64 25.21
C LEU A 147 -20.06 19.93 25.08
N GLU A 148 -20.10 20.82 26.08
CA GLU A 148 -19.26 22.02 26.16
C GLU A 148 -17.77 21.66 26.17
N GLU A 149 -17.35 20.80 27.10
CA GLU A 149 -15.99 20.25 27.23
C GLU A 149 -15.52 19.60 25.92
N LEU A 150 -16.42 18.96 25.18
CA LEU A 150 -16.12 18.34 23.89
C LEU A 150 -15.97 19.37 22.75
N LYS A 151 -16.78 20.44 22.73
CA LYS A 151 -16.64 21.57 21.79
C LYS A 151 -15.32 22.31 22.04
N GLU A 152 -14.98 22.55 23.30
CA GLU A 152 -13.76 23.25 23.71
C GLU A 152 -12.50 22.45 23.34
N ARG A 153 -12.44 21.16 23.70
CA ARG A 153 -11.37 20.27 23.24
C ARG A 153 -11.27 20.21 21.71
N LEU A 154 -12.38 20.33 20.98
CA LEU A 154 -12.37 20.39 19.52
C LEU A 154 -11.80 21.71 18.98
N ARG A 155 -12.12 22.87 19.60
CA ARG A 155 -11.52 24.17 19.26
C ARG A 155 -10.01 24.15 19.45
N ILE A 156 -9.54 23.75 20.64
CA ILE A 156 -8.11 23.61 20.98
C ILE A 156 -7.42 22.66 19.98
N LYS A 157 -8.07 21.54 19.59
CA LYS A 157 -7.52 20.61 18.59
C LYS A 157 -7.42 21.21 17.19
N LEU A 158 -8.38 22.05 16.79
CA LEU A 158 -8.36 22.73 15.49
C LEU A 158 -7.34 23.86 15.47
N GLU A 159 -7.14 24.58 16.57
CA GLU A 159 -6.09 25.58 16.74
C GLU A 159 -4.70 24.94 16.76
N GLU A 160 -4.51 23.82 17.46
CA GLU A 160 -3.27 23.02 17.38
C GLU A 160 -2.95 22.60 15.93
N ILE A 161 -3.95 22.17 15.17
CA ILE A 161 -3.79 21.78 13.76
C ILE A 161 -3.52 22.99 12.86
N LYS A 162 -4.13 24.16 13.13
CA LYS A 162 -3.84 25.42 12.42
C LYS A 162 -2.41 25.90 12.71
N ALA A 163 -1.96 25.91 13.96
CA ALA A 163 -0.60 26.27 14.35
C ALA A 163 0.46 25.31 13.76
N ARG A 164 0.17 24.00 13.72
CA ARG A 164 0.99 22.99 13.02
C ARG A 164 0.99 23.15 11.49
N LYS A 165 0.04 23.90 10.92
CA LYS A 165 0.02 24.27 9.49
C LYS A 165 0.76 25.59 9.21
N SER A 166 0.53 26.64 10.01
CA SER A 166 1.19 27.95 9.82
C SER A 166 2.70 27.92 10.08
N SER A 167 3.17 27.01 10.93
CA SER A 167 4.61 26.81 11.21
C SER A 167 5.42 26.15 10.06
N GLY A 168 4.81 25.89 8.89
CA GLY A 168 5.48 25.60 7.60
C GLY A 168 6.25 24.27 7.45
N SER A 169 6.77 23.73 8.55
CA SER A 169 7.80 22.67 8.58
C SER A 169 7.40 21.38 7.87
N VAL A 170 6.14 20.94 8.02
CA VAL A 170 5.70 19.62 7.55
C VAL A 170 5.40 19.60 6.04
N VAL A 171 4.80 20.67 5.50
CA VAL A 171 4.38 20.74 4.09
C VAL A 171 5.62 20.82 3.19
N ASN A 172 6.52 21.75 3.48
CA ASN A 172 7.79 21.91 2.76
C ASN A 172 8.60 20.60 2.76
N SER A 173 8.61 19.87 3.89
CA SER A 173 9.31 18.59 3.99
C SER A 173 8.67 17.46 3.15
N GLN A 174 7.41 17.57 2.73
CA GLN A 174 6.77 16.61 1.82
C GLN A 174 6.93 17.00 0.34
N GLU A 175 6.88 18.30 0.05
CA GLU A 175 7.16 18.90 -1.26
C GLU A 175 8.62 18.66 -1.70
N GLU A 176 9.58 18.97 -0.84
CA GLU A 176 11.02 18.74 -1.07
C GLU A 176 11.30 17.25 -1.33
N LYS A 177 10.61 16.34 -0.61
CA LYS A 177 10.68 14.89 -0.86
C LYS A 177 10.06 14.47 -2.20
N ARG A 178 9.08 15.20 -2.74
CA ARG A 178 8.54 14.98 -4.10
C ARG A 178 9.53 15.47 -5.15
N LEU A 179 10.03 16.70 -5.06
CA LEU A 179 11.02 17.27 -5.98
C LEU A 179 12.30 16.41 -6.05
N LYS A 180 12.86 16.07 -4.89
CA LYS A 180 14.06 15.22 -4.72
C LYS A 180 13.84 13.75 -5.11
N ARG A 181 12.61 13.34 -5.43
CA ARG A 181 12.27 12.07 -6.13
C ARG A 181 12.19 12.26 -7.64
N GLN A 182 11.60 13.35 -8.13
CA GLN A 182 11.54 13.67 -9.57
C GLN A 182 12.94 13.86 -10.16
N GLU A 183 13.79 14.68 -9.52
CA GLU A 183 15.20 14.87 -9.89
C GLU A 183 15.93 13.53 -10.11
N LYS A 184 15.75 12.59 -9.18
CA LYS A 184 16.42 11.28 -9.23
C LYS A 184 15.92 10.44 -10.39
N LYS A 185 14.63 10.54 -10.74
CA LYS A 185 14.02 9.84 -11.88
C LYS A 185 14.50 10.42 -13.22
N VAL A 186 14.75 11.73 -13.30
CA VAL A 186 15.39 12.39 -14.46
C VAL A 186 16.87 11.99 -14.55
N LYS A 187 17.63 12.18 -13.46
CA LYS A 187 19.07 11.85 -13.39
C LYS A 187 19.36 10.36 -13.59
N SER A 188 18.39 9.45 -13.33
CA SER A 188 18.51 8.03 -13.71
C SER A 188 18.22 7.78 -15.19
N LYS A 189 17.23 8.47 -15.80
CA LYS A 189 16.89 8.33 -17.23
C LYS A 189 18.02 8.77 -18.14
N LEU A 190 18.67 9.89 -17.82
CA LEU A 190 19.85 10.39 -18.54
C LEU A 190 20.97 9.32 -18.52
N LYS A 191 21.35 8.86 -17.32
CA LYS A 191 22.41 7.84 -17.11
C LYS A 191 22.11 6.44 -17.64
N SER A 192 20.89 6.17 -18.12
CA SER A 192 20.59 4.97 -18.93
C SER A 192 20.81 5.20 -20.43
N LYS A 193 20.60 6.42 -20.95
CA LYS A 193 20.73 6.74 -22.37
C LYS A 193 22.20 6.82 -22.80
N ASP A 194 23.07 7.37 -21.96
CA ASP A 194 24.52 7.42 -22.20
C ASP A 194 25.13 6.01 -22.33
N LYS A 195 24.59 5.03 -21.59
CA LYS A 195 25.13 3.67 -21.51
C LYS A 195 24.78 2.79 -22.71
N THR A 196 23.74 3.14 -23.46
CA THR A 196 23.39 2.43 -24.71
C THR A 196 24.25 2.85 -25.90
N SER A 197 25.08 3.90 -25.78
CA SER A 197 25.87 4.45 -26.89
C SER A 197 27.28 3.88 -27.07
N HIS A 198 27.76 3.04 -26.16
CA HIS A 198 29.18 2.63 -26.09
C HIS A 198 29.38 1.11 -25.90
N LYS A 199 28.59 0.27 -26.59
CA LYS A 199 28.73 -1.20 -26.49
C LYS A 199 28.57 -1.95 -27.81
N SER A 200 29.26 -1.49 -28.85
CA SER A 200 29.24 -2.10 -30.19
C SER A 200 30.60 -2.01 -30.90
N GLN A 201 31.65 -2.60 -30.31
CA GLN A 201 32.92 -2.96 -30.99
C GLN A 201 33.73 -3.94 -30.12
N ASN A 202 34.55 -4.78 -30.78
CA ASN A 202 35.48 -5.79 -30.25
C ASN A 202 34.94 -6.82 -29.23
N VAL A 203 34.83 -8.08 -29.67
CA VAL A 203 35.86 -9.12 -29.41
C VAL A 203 35.88 -10.10 -30.60
N THR A 204 37.07 -10.38 -31.15
CA THR A 204 37.33 -11.51 -32.06
C THR A 204 38.65 -12.19 -31.65
N ALA A 205 38.55 -13.33 -30.96
CA ALA A 205 39.64 -14.28 -30.70
C ALA A 205 39.02 -15.59 -30.21
N GLY A 206 39.50 -16.74 -30.68
CA GLY A 206 38.98 -18.06 -30.32
C GLY A 206 39.64 -18.68 -29.08
N ALA A 207 39.01 -19.72 -28.54
CA ALA A 207 39.61 -20.69 -27.63
C ALA A 207 38.77 -21.98 -27.65
N ASP A 208 39.33 -23.06 -28.20
CA ASP A 208 38.65 -24.35 -28.29
C ASP A 208 38.64 -25.14 -26.97
N GLY A 209 37.67 -26.05 -26.86
CA GLY A 209 37.86 -27.32 -26.13
C GLY A 209 37.86 -27.29 -24.60
N LEU A 210 36.70 -27.15 -23.97
CA LEU A 210 36.43 -27.79 -22.66
C LEU A 210 35.07 -28.51 -22.67
N LYS A 211 35.10 -29.85 -22.59
CA LYS A 211 33.90 -30.70 -22.56
C LYS A 211 33.19 -30.58 -21.20
N SER A 212 31.88 -30.32 -21.20
CA SER A 212 31.07 -30.34 -19.98
C SER A 212 30.65 -31.77 -19.59
N PRO A 213 30.49 -32.09 -18.29
CA PRO A 213 29.87 -33.34 -17.84
C PRO A 213 28.46 -33.55 -18.42
N PRO A 214 27.97 -34.80 -18.55
CA PRO A 214 26.67 -35.08 -19.13
C PRO A 214 25.55 -34.41 -18.33
N ARG A 215 24.74 -33.61 -19.01
CA ARG A 215 23.53 -33.02 -18.44
C ARG A 215 22.34 -33.90 -18.84
N ASN A 216 21.47 -34.24 -17.90
CA ASN A 216 20.23 -34.97 -18.18
C ASN A 216 19.29 -34.09 -19.01
N THR A 217 19.46 -34.12 -20.34
CA THR A 217 18.54 -33.49 -21.30
C THR A 217 17.28 -34.33 -21.37
N ILE A 218 16.13 -33.69 -21.15
CA ILE A 218 14.84 -34.30 -21.46
C ILE A 218 14.73 -34.30 -22.99
N LEU A 219 14.72 -35.50 -23.57
CA LEU A 219 14.62 -35.70 -25.02
C LEU A 219 13.15 -35.81 -25.41
N ASN A 220 12.81 -35.30 -26.60
CA ASN A 220 11.57 -35.68 -27.28
C ASN A 220 11.62 -37.17 -27.71
N GLN A 221 10.46 -37.71 -28.12
CA GLN A 221 10.37 -39.06 -28.69
C GLN A 221 11.30 -39.27 -29.90
N ASN A 222 11.66 -38.20 -30.60
CA ASN A 222 12.57 -38.20 -31.76
C ASN A 222 14.06 -38.06 -31.38
N GLY A 223 14.43 -38.16 -30.10
CA GLY A 223 15.82 -38.05 -29.63
C GLY A 223 16.39 -36.61 -29.59
N GLU A 224 15.65 -35.60 -30.04
CA GLU A 224 16.10 -34.21 -29.98
C GLU A 224 15.96 -33.58 -28.58
N PRO A 225 16.92 -32.74 -28.13
CA PRO A 225 16.82 -32.04 -26.85
C PRO A 225 15.83 -30.87 -26.93
N VAL A 226 14.84 -30.88 -26.03
CA VAL A 226 13.75 -29.89 -26.05
C VAL A 226 14.25 -28.51 -25.59
N LYS A 227 14.50 -27.60 -26.54
CA LYS A 227 14.87 -26.20 -26.28
C LYS A 227 13.68 -25.45 -25.67
N SER A 228 13.70 -25.25 -24.35
CA SER A 228 12.69 -24.48 -23.64
C SER A 228 12.87 -22.99 -23.89
N LYS A 229 11.78 -22.25 -24.14
CA LYS A 229 11.80 -20.77 -24.10
C LYS A 229 12.15 -20.20 -22.71
N PHE A 230 12.23 -21.05 -21.69
CA PHE A 230 12.72 -20.76 -20.35
C PHE A 230 13.96 -21.60 -19.97
N ASP A 231 14.77 -22.03 -20.94
CA ASP A 231 16.13 -22.48 -20.67
C ASP A 231 16.95 -21.30 -20.14
N PHE A 232 17.02 -21.18 -18.82
CA PHE A 232 17.99 -20.36 -18.13
C PHE A 232 19.38 -20.98 -18.32
N SER A 233 19.93 -20.81 -19.53
CA SER A 233 21.30 -21.18 -19.87
C SER A 233 22.23 -20.55 -18.84
N ILE A 234 22.74 -21.41 -17.96
CA ILE A 234 23.61 -21.15 -16.81
C ILE A 234 24.07 -19.69 -16.76
N ILE A 235 23.44 -18.88 -15.89
CA ILE A 235 24.09 -17.66 -15.42
C ILE A 235 25.33 -18.15 -14.69
N SER A 236 26.43 -18.22 -15.42
CA SER A 236 27.73 -18.52 -14.87
C SER A 236 28.03 -17.40 -13.89
N PHE A 237 27.83 -17.70 -12.62
CA PHE A 237 28.60 -17.08 -11.54
C PHE A 237 30.04 -17.57 -11.67
N GLY A 238 30.64 -17.24 -12.82
CA GLY A 238 32.03 -17.47 -13.14
C GLY A 238 32.81 -16.94 -11.96
N ASN A 239 33.77 -17.73 -11.48
CA ASN A 239 34.69 -17.25 -10.48
C ASN A 239 35.75 -16.36 -11.15
N ASP A 240 35.27 -15.39 -11.94
CA ASP A 240 35.94 -14.21 -12.50
C ASP A 240 36.24 -13.21 -11.36
N LYS A 241 36.72 -13.79 -10.26
CA LYS A 241 37.79 -13.27 -9.44
C LYS A 241 39.03 -13.08 -10.32
N HIS A 242 38.92 -12.23 -11.36
CA HIS A 242 40.06 -11.46 -11.81
C HIS A 242 40.74 -10.97 -10.54
N LYS A 243 42.03 -11.30 -10.38
CA LYS A 243 42.81 -11.01 -9.17
C LYS A 243 43.18 -9.52 -9.15
N SER A 244 42.18 -8.66 -9.38
CA SER A 244 42.19 -7.21 -9.18
C SER A 244 42.86 -6.96 -7.84
N SER A 245 44.10 -6.48 -7.90
CA SER A 245 44.92 -6.08 -6.75
C SER A 245 44.25 -4.91 -6.03
N GLU A 246 43.68 -4.02 -6.84
CA GLU A 246 42.86 -2.85 -6.55
C GLU A 246 41.99 -2.95 -5.27
N LEU A 247 42.06 -1.90 -4.45
CA LEU A 247 41.26 -1.77 -3.23
C LEU A 247 39.83 -1.27 -3.51
N ARG A 248 39.14 -1.92 -4.45
CA ARG A 248 37.83 -1.52 -4.99
C ARG A 248 36.70 -2.50 -4.59
N GLY A 249 35.50 -2.30 -5.15
CA GLY A 249 34.34 -3.19 -4.92
C GLY A 249 33.59 -2.96 -3.59
N ARG A 250 32.83 -3.97 -3.15
CA ARG A 250 31.93 -3.94 -1.97
C ARG A 250 32.22 -5.04 -0.94
N ASP A 251 33.22 -5.89 -1.17
CA ASP A 251 33.52 -7.06 -0.33
C ASP A 251 34.49 -6.72 0.80
N TYR A 252 33.97 -5.95 1.76
CA TYR A 252 34.71 -5.40 2.89
C TYR A 252 35.51 -6.41 3.75
N LYS A 253 35.24 -7.73 3.68
CA LYS A 253 36.09 -8.75 4.34
C LYS A 253 37.38 -9.01 3.55
N ARG A 254 37.27 -9.46 2.28
CA ARG A 254 38.41 -9.60 1.35
C ARG A 254 39.22 -8.31 1.22
N LEU A 255 38.53 -7.17 1.22
CA LEU A 255 39.15 -5.85 1.08
C LEU A 255 39.92 -5.43 2.34
N LEU A 256 39.46 -5.85 3.53
CA LEU A 256 40.19 -5.67 4.78
C LEU A 256 41.42 -6.59 4.83
N GLU A 257 41.23 -7.87 4.50
CA GLU A 257 42.30 -8.88 4.38
C GLU A 257 43.43 -8.42 3.45
N LYS A 258 43.11 -7.75 2.32
CA LYS A 258 44.11 -7.13 1.44
C LYS A 258 44.90 -6.02 2.12
N VAL A 259 44.23 -5.11 2.84
CA VAL A 259 44.88 -3.97 3.51
C VAL A 259 45.77 -4.46 4.66
N GLU A 260 45.35 -5.49 5.38
CA GLU A 260 46.13 -6.15 6.43
C GLU A 260 47.37 -6.83 5.81
N LYS A 261 47.21 -7.65 4.75
CA LYS A 261 48.32 -8.25 3.99
C LYS A 261 49.23 -7.25 3.27
N GLN A 262 48.80 -6.02 3.02
CA GLN A 262 49.67 -4.95 2.50
C GLN A 262 50.49 -4.29 3.61
N ARG A 263 49.95 -4.19 4.83
CA ARG A 263 50.66 -3.69 6.02
C ARG A 263 51.71 -4.69 6.49
N GLU A 264 51.32 -5.95 6.64
CA GLU A 264 52.22 -7.07 6.98
C GLU A 264 53.45 -7.09 6.05
N LYS A 265 53.27 -6.88 4.74
CA LYS A 265 54.37 -6.81 3.76
C LYS A 265 55.25 -5.56 3.90
N VAL A 266 54.69 -4.42 4.28
CA VAL A 266 55.46 -3.20 4.56
C VAL A 266 56.25 -3.36 5.86
N GLU A 267 55.66 -3.99 6.87
CA GLU A 267 56.25 -4.24 8.19
C GLU A 267 57.41 -5.25 8.08
N LEU A 268 57.20 -6.42 7.46
CA LEU A 268 58.24 -7.41 7.16
C LEU A 268 59.39 -6.88 6.27
N LEU A 269 59.13 -5.85 5.45
CA LEU A 269 60.17 -5.17 4.68
C LEU A 269 60.91 -4.10 5.50
N LYS A 270 60.24 -3.41 6.44
CA LYS A 270 60.89 -2.45 7.36
C LYS A 270 61.79 -3.16 8.38
N GLU A 271 61.45 -4.37 8.78
CA GLU A 271 62.25 -5.23 9.68
C GLU A 271 63.57 -5.69 9.04
N LYS A 272 63.57 -5.92 7.72
CA LYS A 272 64.77 -6.31 6.96
C LYS A 272 65.57 -5.09 6.46
N ASP A 273 64.88 -4.18 5.79
CA ASP A 273 65.44 -3.05 5.06
C ASP A 273 64.60 -1.78 5.34
N PRO A 274 64.94 -0.99 6.37
CA PRO A 274 64.13 0.17 6.77
C PRO A 274 64.01 1.22 5.65
N GLU A 275 64.98 1.29 4.75
CA GLU A 275 64.93 2.07 3.51
C GLU A 275 63.91 1.51 2.51
N ALA A 276 63.98 0.21 2.19
CA ALA A 276 63.11 -0.41 1.19
C ALA A 276 61.64 -0.41 1.64
N GLY A 277 61.38 -0.67 2.92
CA GLY A 277 60.05 -0.54 3.53
C GLY A 277 59.48 0.89 3.42
N LYS A 278 60.29 1.92 3.68
CA LYS A 278 59.89 3.34 3.50
C LYS A 278 59.64 3.69 2.01
N LYS A 279 60.48 3.20 1.10
CA LYS A 279 60.34 3.41 -0.36
C LYS A 279 59.07 2.75 -0.90
N LEU A 280 58.76 1.53 -0.49
CA LEU A 280 57.56 0.80 -0.89
C LEU A 280 56.27 1.39 -0.29
N GLU A 281 56.30 1.84 0.97
CA GLU A 281 55.18 2.57 1.60
C GLU A 281 54.84 3.86 0.84
N LYS A 282 55.86 4.68 0.51
CA LYS A 282 55.69 5.89 -0.32
C LYS A 282 55.09 5.55 -1.69
N ASN A 283 55.54 4.47 -2.34
CA ASN A 283 55.00 4.03 -3.63
C ASN A 283 53.50 3.66 -3.52
N ILE A 284 53.11 2.89 -2.51
CA ILE A 284 51.68 2.55 -2.26
C ILE A 284 50.85 3.81 -1.99
N GLN A 285 51.37 4.77 -1.23
CA GLN A 285 50.69 6.05 -0.97
C GLN A 285 50.49 6.84 -2.28
N TRP A 286 51.52 7.01 -3.10
CA TRP A 286 51.42 7.71 -4.39
C TRP A 286 50.50 6.98 -5.38
N GLN A 287 50.55 5.66 -5.48
CA GLN A 287 49.60 4.89 -6.30
C GLN A 287 48.15 5.07 -5.82
N ASN A 288 47.91 5.09 -4.51
CA ASN A 288 46.57 5.36 -3.96
C ASN A 288 46.11 6.78 -4.27
N VAL A 289 46.99 7.79 -4.20
CA VAL A 289 46.70 9.19 -4.59
C VAL A 289 46.40 9.29 -6.09
N PHE A 290 47.23 8.71 -6.95
CA PHE A 290 47.05 8.72 -8.41
C PHE A 290 45.73 8.05 -8.82
N ASN A 291 45.42 6.88 -8.26
CA ASN A 291 44.14 6.20 -8.51
C ASN A 291 42.94 7.00 -7.98
N LYS A 292 43.06 7.68 -6.84
CA LYS A 292 42.03 8.61 -6.33
C LYS A 292 41.84 9.82 -7.27
N ALA A 293 42.91 10.40 -7.79
CA ALA A 293 42.87 11.51 -8.77
C ALA A 293 42.24 11.09 -10.11
N LYS A 294 42.52 9.87 -10.57
CA LYS A 294 41.85 9.20 -11.71
C LYS A 294 40.34 8.91 -11.47
N GLY A 295 39.80 9.30 -10.30
CA GLY A 295 38.39 9.15 -9.93
C GLY A 295 38.03 7.77 -9.36
N GLU A 296 39.02 6.91 -9.11
CA GLU A 296 38.78 5.55 -8.65
C GLU A 296 38.53 5.49 -7.13
N LYS A 297 37.54 4.69 -6.73
CA LYS A 297 37.08 4.63 -5.33
C LYS A 297 37.84 3.58 -4.52
N VAL A 298 39.15 3.83 -4.41
CA VAL A 298 40.13 3.18 -3.50
C VAL A 298 39.61 3.23 -2.06
N LYS A 299 39.84 2.16 -1.30
CA LYS A 299 39.41 2.01 0.11
C LYS A 299 40.52 1.34 0.91
N ASP A 300 41.44 2.16 1.36
CA ASP A 300 42.68 1.85 2.07
C ASP A 300 42.51 1.83 3.60
N ASP A 301 41.48 2.48 4.15
CA ASP A 301 41.28 2.60 5.61
C ASP A 301 40.77 1.32 6.31
N PRO A 302 41.59 0.58 7.09
CA PRO A 302 41.14 -0.65 7.76
C PRO A 302 40.05 -0.36 8.80
N ASN A 303 40.10 0.80 9.47
CA ASN A 303 39.10 1.21 10.45
C ASN A 303 37.72 1.47 9.82
N LEU A 304 37.66 2.02 8.61
CA LEU A 304 36.40 2.18 7.87
C LEU A 304 35.92 0.85 7.27
N LEU A 305 36.84 -0.03 6.86
CA LEU A 305 36.51 -1.39 6.41
C LEU A 305 35.93 -2.25 7.56
N LYS A 306 36.58 -2.29 8.74
CA LYS A 306 36.06 -2.95 9.95
C LYS A 306 34.69 -2.41 10.36
N LYS A 307 34.48 -1.08 10.31
CA LYS A 307 33.15 -0.45 10.50
C LYS A 307 32.15 -0.87 9.41
N ALA A 308 32.56 -1.01 8.15
CA ALA A 308 31.70 -1.40 7.04
C ALA A 308 31.31 -2.89 7.03
N VAL A 309 32.20 -3.78 7.49
CA VAL A 309 31.91 -5.20 7.77
C VAL A 309 30.82 -5.30 8.85
N LYS A 310 31.03 -4.69 10.02
CA LYS A 310 30.05 -4.68 11.13
C LYS A 310 28.68 -4.10 10.70
N ARG A 311 28.64 -3.08 9.82
CA ARG A 311 27.40 -2.58 9.21
C ARG A 311 26.73 -3.61 8.28
N LYS A 312 27.48 -4.29 7.40
CA LYS A 312 26.96 -5.37 6.52
C LYS A 312 26.34 -6.50 7.36
N GLU A 313 26.96 -6.86 8.47
CA GLU A 313 26.52 -7.95 9.35
C GLU A 313 25.24 -7.58 10.12
N LYS A 314 25.18 -6.40 10.77
CA LYS A 314 23.94 -5.90 11.39
C LYS A 314 22.77 -5.76 10.38
N ILE A 315 23.05 -5.54 9.09
CA ILE A 315 22.03 -5.56 8.03
C ILE A 315 21.58 -6.98 7.69
N LYS A 316 22.50 -7.97 7.64
CA LYS A 316 22.14 -9.40 7.47
C LYS A 316 21.29 -9.88 8.64
N GLU A 317 21.72 -9.63 9.87
CA GLU A 317 21.02 -9.97 11.11
C GLU A 317 19.59 -9.41 11.14
N LYS A 318 19.41 -8.11 10.84
CA LYS A 318 18.08 -7.48 10.75
C LYS A 318 17.20 -8.06 9.63
N LYS A 319 17.78 -8.57 8.54
CA LYS A 319 17.03 -9.30 7.51
C LYS A 319 16.64 -10.71 7.97
N GLN A 320 17.55 -11.41 8.64
CA GLN A 320 17.34 -12.76 9.18
C GLN A 320 16.24 -12.77 10.25
N LYS A 321 16.27 -11.83 11.21
CA LYS A 321 15.21 -11.64 12.22
C LYS A 321 13.85 -11.40 11.56
N LYS A 322 13.75 -10.43 10.64
CA LYS A 322 12.54 -10.15 9.86
C LYS A 322 12.05 -11.30 8.97
N TRP A 323 12.93 -12.20 8.55
CA TRP A 323 12.52 -13.42 7.83
C TRP A 323 11.99 -14.48 8.78
N GLY A 324 12.65 -14.69 9.92
CA GLY A 324 12.18 -15.59 10.99
C GLY A 324 10.83 -15.16 11.57
N GLU A 325 10.61 -13.86 11.78
CA GLU A 325 9.31 -13.26 12.13
C GLU A 325 8.23 -13.69 11.13
N ARG A 326 8.40 -13.40 9.82
CA ARG A 326 7.45 -13.77 8.76
C ARG A 326 7.17 -15.28 8.68
N VAL A 327 8.18 -16.12 8.88
CA VAL A 327 8.01 -17.58 8.88
C VAL A 327 7.20 -18.05 10.09
N LYS A 328 7.39 -17.43 11.27
CA LYS A 328 6.55 -17.65 12.45
C LYS A 328 5.11 -17.18 12.20
N ASP A 329 4.91 -15.96 11.71
CA ASP A 329 3.59 -15.41 11.38
C ASP A 329 2.82 -16.31 10.41
N VAL A 330 3.48 -16.81 9.36
CA VAL A 330 2.89 -17.74 8.38
C VAL A 330 2.57 -19.10 9.00
N LYS A 331 3.42 -19.63 9.89
CA LYS A 331 3.13 -20.89 10.62
C LYS A 331 1.94 -20.71 11.56
N GLU A 332 1.89 -19.62 12.32
CA GLU A 332 0.81 -19.29 13.25
C GLU A 332 -0.53 -19.07 12.52
N MET A 333 -0.52 -18.33 11.40
CA MET A 333 -1.72 -18.11 10.59
C MET A 333 -2.21 -19.37 9.87
N LYS A 334 -1.32 -20.29 9.50
CA LYS A 334 -1.68 -21.65 9.08
C LYS A 334 -2.33 -22.43 10.23
N GLN A 335 -1.71 -22.44 11.41
CA GLN A 335 -2.21 -23.16 12.58
C GLN A 335 -3.59 -22.66 13.00
N LYS A 336 -3.77 -21.35 13.22
CA LYS A 336 -5.07 -20.72 13.53
C LYS A 336 -6.18 -21.05 12.52
N ARG A 337 -5.84 -21.33 11.26
CA ARG A 337 -6.79 -21.78 10.23
C ARG A 337 -7.11 -23.29 10.36
N GLN A 338 -6.14 -24.12 10.70
CA GLN A 338 -6.34 -25.53 11.06
C GLN A 338 -7.22 -25.64 12.31
N ASP A 339 -6.85 -24.98 13.41
CA ASP A 339 -7.57 -25.03 14.70
C ASP A 339 -9.03 -24.61 14.54
N LYS A 340 -9.28 -23.52 13.79
CA LYS A 340 -10.64 -23.05 13.50
C LYS A 340 -11.42 -24.01 12.59
N ARG A 341 -10.75 -24.74 11.68
CA ARG A 341 -11.39 -25.80 10.89
C ARG A 341 -11.77 -26.96 11.80
N GLN A 342 -10.86 -27.40 12.67
CA GLN A 342 -11.05 -28.51 13.60
C GLN A 342 -12.19 -28.22 14.59
N ALA A 343 -12.16 -27.08 15.29
CA ALA A 343 -13.21 -26.66 16.21
C ALA A 343 -14.60 -26.53 15.53
N ASN A 344 -14.65 -26.17 14.23
CA ASN A 344 -15.89 -26.16 13.46
C ASN A 344 -16.36 -27.56 13.02
N ILE A 345 -15.44 -28.51 12.81
CA ILE A 345 -15.74 -29.92 12.53
C ILE A 345 -16.28 -30.59 13.80
N ASP A 346 -15.63 -30.38 14.94
CA ASP A 346 -16.03 -31.03 16.20
C ASP A 346 -17.37 -30.49 16.71
N LYS A 347 -17.61 -29.17 16.65
CA LYS A 347 -18.96 -28.60 16.86
C LYS A 347 -20.04 -29.20 15.95
N ARG A 348 -19.70 -29.61 14.72
CA ARG A 348 -20.62 -30.33 13.82
C ARG A 348 -20.80 -31.81 14.21
N LYS A 349 -19.78 -32.48 14.75
CA LYS A 349 -19.90 -33.83 15.33
C LYS A 349 -20.81 -33.79 16.56
N ASP A 350 -20.58 -32.85 17.47
CA ASP A 350 -21.31 -32.77 18.74
C ASP A 350 -22.76 -32.33 18.52
N ALA A 351 -23.04 -31.37 17.65
CA ALA A 351 -24.41 -31.06 17.24
C ALA A 351 -25.15 -32.26 16.61
N LYS A 352 -24.44 -33.18 15.92
CA LYS A 352 -25.01 -34.46 15.45
C LYS A 352 -25.28 -35.43 16.61
N LYS A 353 -24.35 -35.57 17.57
CA LYS A 353 -24.57 -36.36 18.80
C LYS A 353 -25.77 -35.85 19.60
N ASP A 354 -25.89 -34.53 19.76
CA ASP A 354 -26.98 -33.89 20.49
C ASP A 354 -28.32 -34.02 19.77
N LYS A 355 -28.35 -33.92 18.43
CA LYS A 355 -29.56 -34.23 17.66
C LYS A 355 -29.98 -35.70 17.86
N LYS A 356 -29.03 -36.66 17.86
CA LYS A 356 -29.34 -38.07 18.19
C LYS A 356 -29.86 -38.23 19.62
N ARG A 357 -29.20 -37.66 20.64
CA ARG A 357 -29.65 -37.69 22.05
C ARG A 357 -31.05 -37.12 22.20
N LYS A 358 -31.32 -35.93 21.67
CA LYS A 358 -32.64 -35.28 21.73
C LYS A 358 -33.75 -36.11 21.05
N VAL A 359 -33.44 -36.86 19.99
CA VAL A 359 -34.39 -37.79 19.35
C VAL A 359 -34.63 -39.03 20.21
N MET A 360 -33.61 -39.58 20.89
CA MET A 360 -33.80 -40.74 21.78
C MET A 360 -34.55 -40.38 23.06
N ILE A 361 -34.29 -39.20 23.63
CA ILE A 361 -35.06 -38.62 24.75
C ILE A 361 -36.54 -38.47 24.37
N LYS A 362 -36.83 -37.82 23.22
CA LYS A 362 -38.21 -37.72 22.69
C LYS A 362 -38.88 -39.06 22.35
N LYS A 363 -38.11 -40.16 22.27
CA LYS A 363 -38.59 -41.52 22.02
C LYS A 363 -38.59 -42.40 23.29
N GLY A 364 -38.48 -41.80 24.49
CA GLY A 364 -38.50 -42.50 25.78
C GLY A 364 -37.30 -43.43 26.04
N ARG A 365 -36.25 -43.36 25.20
CA ARG A 365 -35.11 -44.32 25.21
C ARG A 365 -33.91 -43.84 26.03
N ILE A 366 -33.95 -42.60 26.51
CA ILE A 366 -32.96 -42.00 27.42
C ILE A 366 -33.72 -41.05 28.35
N ILE A 367 -33.56 -41.21 29.66
CA ILE A 367 -34.07 -40.28 30.67
C ILE A 367 -33.05 -39.14 30.82
N PRO A 368 -33.43 -37.85 30.74
CA PRO A 368 -32.48 -36.76 30.97
C PRO A 368 -32.17 -36.61 32.47
N GLY A 369 -30.92 -36.83 32.87
CA GLY A 369 -30.44 -36.54 34.23
C GLY A 369 -30.17 -37.77 35.12
N PHE A 370 -30.36 -38.97 34.57
CA PHE A 370 -29.85 -40.25 35.10
C PHE A 370 -28.93 -40.88 34.03
#